data_AF-A0A220WA81-F1
#
_entry.id   AF-A0A220WA81-F1
#
_cell.length_a   1.000
_cell.length_b   1.000
_cell.length_c   1.000
_cell.angle_alpha   90.00
_cell.angle_beta   90.00
_cell.angle_gamma   90.00
#
_symmetry.space_group_name_H-M   'P 1'
#
loop_
_entity.id
_entity.type
_entity.pdbx_description
1 polymer ?
#
loop_
_entity_poly.entity_id
_entity_poly.type
_entity_poly.pdbx_seq_one_letter_code
_entity_poly.pdbx_strand_id
1 'polypeptide(L)'
;MVYRKALVALMIATLAGCSAAEEENISSSPDRDVFERRNTAPDPADNTLEPRRAEQAYARIALNCINKQYPNKISHVLNSAADVAEPAKLTPIFYGCFDWHSAVHGHWLLTRLWGQDLVPEMDEEIAAALKANFTAEKVAGELAYFQGADRTAFERPYGIAWFLQLTAELRDIANGTGGKAEQAKLWLARLQPLETLIVGNIKDWLPKLAYPVRLGTHNQSAFAFGLFLDWAARSGDRELAALVREKSLSFHRQDRDCPMAYEPSGEDFLSSCLMVADLMRRVMDGDEYARWLSAFLPNIPEDGSGDWLAVGIVNDPTDGKLVHLDGLNLSRAWALEGMASALPAGDARRASLLASARLHGDSGEQAVRTPHYSGSHWLASFATYWRTRRGIDATGSNPDS
;
A
#
# COMPACT_ATOMS: atom_id res chain seq x y z
N MET A 1 -46.93 -25.27 -58.64
CA MET A 1 -47.34 -24.37 -57.55
C MET A 1 -46.70 -23.01 -57.81
N VAL A 2 -47.47 -21.94 -57.65
CA VAL A 2 -47.35 -20.65 -58.34
C VAL A 2 -46.06 -19.85 -58.07
N TYR A 3 -45.48 -19.31 -59.14
CA TYR A 3 -44.41 -18.30 -59.17
C TYR A 3 -44.86 -16.96 -58.57
N ARG A 4 -44.03 -16.32 -57.74
CA ARG A 4 -43.99 -14.84 -57.62
C ARG A 4 -42.56 -14.33 -57.48
N LYS A 5 -42.15 -13.54 -58.46
CA LYS A 5 -40.94 -12.70 -58.51
C LYS A 5 -41.16 -11.48 -57.60
N ALA A 6 -40.11 -11.02 -56.90
CA ALA A 6 -40.04 -9.64 -56.40
C ALA A 6 -38.62 -9.11 -56.60
N LEU A 7 -38.56 -7.88 -57.12
CA LEU A 7 -37.41 -7.18 -57.68
C LEU A 7 -36.40 -6.73 -56.63
N VAL A 8 -35.14 -6.73 -57.06
CA VAL A 8 -34.01 -5.99 -56.51
C VAL A 8 -34.18 -4.50 -56.79
N ALA A 9 -33.96 -3.66 -55.78
CA ALA A 9 -33.71 -2.23 -55.95
C ALA A 9 -32.48 -1.84 -55.13
N LEU A 10 -31.38 -1.60 -55.84
CA LEU A 10 -30.12 -1.06 -55.34
C LEU A 10 -30.21 0.47 -55.46
N MET A 11 -30.17 1.19 -54.34
CA MET A 11 -29.93 2.65 -54.36
C MET A 11 -28.52 2.93 -53.85
N ILE A 12 -27.70 3.46 -54.74
CA ILE A 12 -26.46 4.17 -54.46
C ILE A 12 -26.84 5.63 -54.22
N ALA A 13 -26.42 6.21 -53.10
CA ALA A 13 -26.39 7.67 -52.93
C ALA A 13 -25.07 8.08 -52.26
N THR A 14 -24.40 9.00 -52.92
CA THR A 14 -23.06 9.55 -52.68
C THR A 14 -23.02 10.54 -51.51
N LEU A 15 -21.85 10.60 -50.86
CA LEU A 15 -21.43 11.60 -49.87
C LEU A 15 -21.48 13.04 -50.43
N ALA A 16 -22.01 13.96 -49.63
CA ALA A 16 -21.62 15.36 -49.60
C ALA A 16 -21.86 15.90 -48.18
N GLY A 17 -20.80 16.39 -47.54
CA GLY A 17 -20.88 17.01 -46.23
C GLY A 17 -21.40 18.45 -46.28
N CYS A 18 -21.97 18.90 -45.17
CA CYS A 18 -21.93 20.28 -44.69
C CYS A 18 -22.36 20.31 -43.21
N SER A 19 -21.70 21.17 -42.45
CA SER A 19 -21.84 21.37 -41.01
C SER A 19 -23.20 21.91 -40.58
N ALA A 20 -23.65 21.50 -39.39
CA ALA A 20 -24.32 22.38 -38.44
C ALA A 20 -24.28 21.73 -37.05
N ALA A 21 -23.86 22.52 -36.06
CA ALA A 21 -23.81 22.17 -34.66
C ALA A 21 -25.24 21.98 -34.10
N GLU A 22 -25.45 20.88 -33.38
CA GLU A 22 -26.50 20.79 -32.37
C GLU A 22 -25.80 20.41 -31.05
N GLU A 23 -25.52 21.44 -30.25
CA GLU A 23 -25.23 21.28 -28.83
C GLU A 23 -26.50 20.77 -28.15
N GLU A 24 -26.56 19.47 -27.85
CA GLU A 24 -27.51 18.95 -26.88
C GLU A 24 -27.15 19.53 -25.50
N ASN A 25 -27.95 20.51 -25.09
CA ASN A 25 -27.89 21.16 -23.80
C ASN A 25 -28.39 20.18 -22.72
N ILE A 26 -27.52 19.26 -22.30
CA ILE A 26 -27.74 18.43 -21.11
C ILE A 26 -27.59 19.35 -19.90
N SER A 27 -28.74 19.73 -19.33
CA SER A 27 -28.83 20.38 -18.03
C SER A 27 -27.99 19.61 -17.00
N SER A 28 -26.88 20.22 -16.58
CA SER A 28 -26.08 19.74 -15.47
C SER A 28 -26.89 19.91 -14.19
N SER A 29 -27.18 18.79 -13.53
CA SER A 29 -27.64 18.81 -12.14
C SER A 29 -26.56 19.47 -11.28
N PRO A 30 -26.92 20.39 -10.37
CA PRO A 30 -25.95 21.08 -9.51
C PRO A 30 -25.18 20.13 -8.57
N ASP A 31 -25.60 18.87 -8.42
CA ASP A 31 -24.91 17.87 -7.61
C ASP A 31 -23.72 17.18 -8.32
N ARG A 32 -23.61 17.25 -9.67
CA ARG A 32 -22.46 16.66 -10.38
C ARG A 32 -21.17 17.47 -10.22
N ASP A 33 -21.28 18.78 -10.08
CA ASP A 33 -20.12 19.70 -10.06
C ASP A 33 -19.43 19.83 -8.69
N VAL A 34 -20.05 19.36 -7.60
CA VAL A 34 -19.48 19.54 -6.25
C VAL A 34 -18.42 18.49 -5.91
N PHE A 35 -18.46 17.31 -6.56
CA PHE A 35 -17.62 16.16 -6.19
C PHE A 35 -16.55 15.77 -7.21
N GLU A 36 -16.66 16.20 -8.47
CA GLU A 36 -15.62 16.00 -9.50
C GLU A 36 -14.73 17.24 -9.68
N ARG A 37 -14.07 17.71 -8.62
CA ARG A 37 -12.85 18.49 -8.87
C ARG A 37 -11.77 17.50 -9.32
N ARG A 38 -11.61 17.32 -10.64
CA ARG A 38 -10.33 16.85 -11.19
C ARG A 38 -9.25 17.68 -10.49
N ASN A 39 -8.38 17.02 -9.74
CA ASN A 39 -7.22 17.70 -9.22
C ASN A 39 -6.44 18.19 -10.45
N THR A 40 -6.43 19.51 -10.69
CA THR A 40 -5.82 20.13 -11.88
C THR A 40 -4.30 20.25 -11.75
N ALA A 41 -3.71 19.60 -10.75
CA ALA A 41 -2.28 19.58 -10.61
C ALA A 41 -1.65 18.73 -11.74
N PRO A 42 -0.50 19.14 -12.29
CA PRO A 42 0.19 18.41 -13.34
C PRO A 42 0.39 16.95 -12.97
N ASP A 43 0.42 16.09 -14.00
CA ASP A 43 0.84 14.69 -13.84
C ASP A 43 2.19 14.68 -13.11
N PRO A 44 2.40 13.89 -12.06
CA PRO A 44 3.70 13.77 -11.40
C PRO A 44 4.83 13.35 -12.35
N ALA A 45 4.52 12.82 -13.53
CA ALA A 45 5.47 12.56 -14.60
C ALA A 45 5.52 13.65 -15.71
N ASP A 46 4.75 14.73 -15.56
CA ASP A 46 4.89 15.95 -16.34
C ASP A 46 6.16 16.70 -15.91
N ASN A 47 7.29 16.25 -16.45
CA ASN A 47 8.62 16.83 -16.28
C ASN A 47 8.81 18.14 -17.07
N THR A 48 7.73 18.80 -17.51
CA THR A 48 7.82 20.12 -18.18
C THR A 48 8.12 21.26 -17.21
N LEU A 49 8.09 20.99 -15.90
CA LEU A 49 8.53 21.89 -14.83
C LEU A 49 9.79 21.31 -14.16
N GLU A 50 10.64 22.20 -13.63
CA GLU A 50 11.90 21.92 -12.91
C GLU A 50 11.95 20.55 -12.17
N PRO A 51 13.08 19.80 -12.23
CA PRO A 51 13.19 18.49 -11.59
C PRO A 51 12.83 18.55 -10.11
N ARG A 52 11.75 17.84 -9.73
CA ARG A 52 11.33 17.77 -8.32
C ARG A 52 12.24 16.86 -7.51
N ARG A 53 12.37 17.17 -6.21
CA ARG A 53 12.89 16.19 -5.23
C ARG A 53 11.95 14.97 -5.22
N ALA A 54 12.48 13.79 -4.92
CA ALA A 54 11.69 12.54 -4.97
C ALA A 54 10.44 12.64 -4.09
N GLU A 55 10.60 13.18 -2.88
CA GLU A 55 9.55 13.34 -1.88
C GLU A 55 8.42 14.27 -2.36
N GLN A 56 8.75 15.34 -3.10
CA GLN A 56 7.76 16.23 -3.70
C GLN A 56 6.96 15.54 -4.82
N ALA A 57 7.63 14.72 -5.64
CA ALA A 57 6.96 13.93 -6.67
C ALA A 57 6.01 12.91 -6.02
N TYR A 58 6.45 12.23 -4.96
CA TYR A 58 5.64 11.28 -4.21
C TYR A 58 4.42 11.93 -3.55
N ALA A 59 4.59 13.11 -2.92
CA ALA A 59 3.49 13.86 -2.35
C ALA A 59 2.46 14.27 -3.42
N ARG A 60 2.92 14.72 -4.59
CA ARG A 60 2.03 15.10 -5.70
C ARG A 60 1.23 13.90 -6.23
N ILE A 61 1.86 12.74 -6.39
CA ILE A 61 1.18 11.48 -6.78
C ILE A 61 -0.01 11.22 -5.86
N ALA A 62 0.20 11.24 -4.54
CA ALA A 62 -0.84 10.96 -3.57
C ALA A 62 -1.94 12.05 -3.54
N LEU A 63 -1.57 13.33 -3.57
CA LEU A 63 -2.52 14.44 -3.63
C LEU A 63 -3.41 14.38 -4.88
N ASN A 64 -2.88 13.92 -6.02
CA ASN A 64 -3.65 13.78 -7.26
C ASN A 64 -4.70 12.66 -7.17
N CYS A 65 -4.52 11.69 -6.28
CA CYS A 65 -5.44 10.57 -6.11
C CYS A 65 -6.43 10.78 -4.97
N ILE A 66 -6.02 11.38 -3.84
CA ILE A 66 -6.71 11.32 -2.52
C ILE A 66 -8.20 11.69 -2.49
N ASN A 67 -8.71 12.42 -3.50
CA ASN A 67 -10.12 12.78 -3.66
C ASN A 67 -10.70 12.39 -5.04
N LYS A 68 -9.98 11.59 -5.84
CA LYS A 68 -10.34 11.15 -7.18
C LYS A 68 -11.13 9.85 -7.11
N GLN A 69 -12.43 9.93 -7.38
CA GLN A 69 -13.35 8.79 -7.25
C GLN A 69 -13.23 7.74 -8.36
N TYR A 70 -12.80 8.10 -9.57
CA TYR A 70 -12.75 7.18 -10.72
C TYR A 70 -11.45 7.30 -11.53
N PRO A 71 -10.97 6.20 -12.14
CA PRO A 71 -11.48 4.83 -12.03
C PRO A 71 -11.27 4.25 -10.62
N ASN A 72 -12.17 3.38 -10.17
CA ASN A 72 -12.09 2.71 -8.87
C ASN A 72 -12.58 1.26 -8.98
N LYS A 73 -11.89 0.36 -8.29
CA LYS A 73 -12.11 -1.08 -8.22
C LYS A 73 -12.70 -1.41 -6.86
N ILE A 74 -14.00 -1.66 -6.85
CA ILE A 74 -14.73 -2.12 -5.67
C ILE A 74 -14.70 -3.64 -5.63
N SER A 75 -14.33 -4.21 -4.49
CA SER A 75 -14.33 -5.66 -4.27
C SER A 75 -15.01 -5.99 -2.94
N HIS A 76 -16.30 -6.36 -3.00
CA HIS A 76 -17.06 -6.86 -1.85
C HIS A 76 -18.13 -7.86 -2.29
N VAL A 77 -18.71 -8.57 -1.31
CA VAL A 77 -19.91 -9.38 -1.52
C VAL A 77 -21.13 -8.46 -1.62
N LEU A 78 -21.97 -8.68 -2.64
CA LEU A 78 -23.27 -8.03 -2.78
C LEU A 78 -24.33 -8.93 -2.15
N ASN A 79 -24.87 -8.52 -1.01
CA ASN A 79 -25.96 -9.21 -0.33
C ASN A 79 -27.33 -8.78 -0.85
N SER A 80 -27.42 -7.57 -1.40
CA SER A 80 -28.60 -7.07 -2.07
C SER A 80 -28.25 -5.96 -3.07
N ALA A 81 -29.24 -5.48 -3.81
CA ALA A 81 -29.07 -4.31 -4.68
C ALA A 81 -28.65 -3.04 -3.94
N ALA A 82 -28.90 -2.95 -2.61
CA ALA A 82 -28.49 -1.81 -1.79
C ALA A 82 -26.98 -1.73 -1.56
N ASP A 83 -26.24 -2.82 -1.81
CA ASP A 83 -24.78 -2.82 -1.68
C ASP A 83 -24.06 -2.21 -2.89
N VAL A 84 -24.78 -2.02 -4.01
CA VAL A 84 -24.25 -1.34 -5.19
C VAL A 84 -24.33 0.17 -4.97
N ALA A 85 -23.18 0.77 -4.65
CA ALA A 85 -23.07 2.22 -4.51
C ALA A 85 -21.73 2.74 -5.03
N GLU A 86 -21.67 4.06 -5.18
CA GLU A 86 -20.47 4.79 -5.59
C GLU A 86 -19.37 4.72 -4.52
N PRO A 87 -18.07 4.73 -4.89
CA PRO A 87 -16.97 4.57 -3.93
C PRO A 87 -17.04 5.54 -2.74
N ALA A 88 -17.35 6.83 -2.99
CA ALA A 88 -17.45 7.85 -1.94
C ALA A 88 -18.60 7.61 -0.96
N LYS A 89 -19.62 6.82 -1.34
CA LYS A 89 -20.72 6.42 -0.45
C LYS A 89 -20.39 5.14 0.33
N LEU A 90 -19.55 4.28 -0.23
CA LEU A 90 -19.12 3.04 0.39
C LEU A 90 -18.05 3.29 1.45
N THR A 91 -16.96 3.97 1.10
CA THR A 91 -15.79 4.17 1.97
C THR A 91 -15.32 5.64 1.88
N PRO A 92 -16.00 6.57 2.57
CA PRO A 92 -15.94 8.01 2.31
C PRO A 92 -14.62 8.70 2.72
N ILE A 93 -13.75 8.05 3.49
CA ILE A 93 -12.38 8.53 3.75
C ILE A 93 -11.45 8.03 2.66
N PHE A 94 -11.53 6.72 2.36
CA PHE A 94 -10.57 6.01 1.52
C PHE A 94 -11.16 5.61 0.16
N TYR A 95 -11.88 6.53 -0.49
CA TYR A 95 -12.42 6.33 -1.85
C TYR A 95 -11.48 6.85 -2.95
N GLY A 96 -10.62 7.81 -2.61
CA GLY A 96 -9.84 8.59 -3.57
C GLY A 96 -8.57 7.87 -4.01
N CYS A 97 -8.73 6.79 -4.78
CA CYS A 97 -7.68 6.11 -5.52
C CYS A 97 -8.29 4.96 -6.37
N PHE A 98 -7.42 4.10 -6.92
CA PHE A 98 -7.83 2.91 -7.66
C PHE A 98 -8.65 1.92 -6.81
N ASP A 99 -8.34 1.74 -5.53
CA ASP A 99 -9.15 0.99 -4.56
C ASP A 99 -8.90 1.49 -3.13
N TRP A 100 -9.53 0.85 -2.14
CA TRP A 100 -9.51 1.30 -0.74
C TRP A 100 -8.09 1.33 -0.17
N HIS A 101 -7.33 0.23 -0.27
CA HIS A 101 -5.97 0.21 0.26
C HIS A 101 -5.05 1.15 -0.52
N SER A 102 -5.23 1.31 -1.83
CA SER A 102 -4.52 2.33 -2.62
C SER A 102 -4.76 3.74 -2.10
N ALA A 103 -5.98 4.06 -1.65
CA ALA A 103 -6.26 5.34 -1.00
C ALA A 103 -5.55 5.42 0.36
N VAL A 104 -5.55 4.34 1.16
CA VAL A 104 -4.81 4.28 2.43
C VAL A 104 -3.31 4.50 2.23
N HIS A 105 -2.70 3.91 1.18
CA HIS A 105 -1.30 4.17 0.80
C HIS A 105 -1.02 5.66 0.62
N GLY A 106 -1.87 6.35 -0.14
CA GLY A 106 -1.75 7.79 -0.35
C GLY A 106 -1.85 8.59 0.94
N HIS A 107 -2.80 8.25 1.82
CA HIS A 107 -2.95 8.92 3.12
C HIS A 107 -1.74 8.67 4.04
N TRP A 108 -1.25 7.42 4.12
CA TRP A 108 -0.05 7.09 4.90
C TRP A 108 1.18 7.83 4.36
N LEU A 109 1.38 7.83 3.04
CA LEU A 109 2.49 8.50 2.37
C LEU A 109 2.51 10.00 2.72
N LEU A 110 1.38 10.68 2.53
CA LEU A 110 1.26 12.10 2.86
C LEU A 110 1.50 12.38 4.33
N THR A 111 0.91 11.57 5.22
CA THR A 111 1.09 11.71 6.67
C THR A 111 2.55 11.58 7.07
N ARG A 112 3.28 10.62 6.48
CA ARG A 112 4.69 10.38 6.78
C ARG A 112 5.59 11.50 6.25
N LEU A 113 5.40 11.92 5.01
CA LEU A 113 6.16 13.04 4.42
C LEU A 113 5.95 14.33 5.20
N TRP A 114 4.70 14.60 5.59
CA TRP A 114 4.33 15.73 6.43
C TRP A 114 4.90 15.62 7.85
N GLY A 115 4.82 14.45 8.47
CA GLY A 115 5.29 14.22 9.84
C GLY A 115 6.82 14.28 10.00
N GLN A 116 7.56 13.93 8.94
CA GLN A 116 9.03 13.97 8.94
C GLN A 116 9.62 15.25 8.35
N ASP A 117 8.80 16.28 8.09
CA ASP A 117 9.23 17.55 7.51
C ASP A 117 10.03 17.39 6.20
N LEU A 118 9.68 16.40 5.37
CA LEU A 118 10.40 16.11 4.13
C LEU A 118 10.01 17.05 2.96
N VAL A 119 8.81 17.62 3.05
CA VAL A 119 8.19 18.53 2.05
C VAL A 119 7.51 19.73 2.73
N PRO A 120 8.22 20.52 3.55
CA PRO A 120 7.61 21.62 4.32
C PRO A 120 6.86 22.63 3.45
N GLU A 121 7.29 22.83 2.21
CA GLU A 121 6.64 23.68 1.20
C GLU A 121 5.25 23.18 0.76
N MET A 122 4.90 21.93 1.05
CA MET A 122 3.61 21.31 0.74
C MET A 122 2.75 21.06 1.99
N ASP A 123 3.21 21.45 3.19
CA ASP A 123 2.57 21.10 4.46
C ASP A 123 1.11 21.56 4.54
N GLU A 124 0.82 22.79 4.12
CA GLU A 124 -0.54 23.34 4.17
C GLU A 124 -1.48 22.60 3.22
N GLU A 125 -1.01 22.28 2.01
CA GLU A 125 -1.78 21.52 1.01
C GLU A 125 -2.08 20.10 1.51
N ILE A 126 -1.06 19.43 2.06
CA ILE A 126 -1.19 18.07 2.61
C ILE A 126 -2.15 18.06 3.81
N ALA A 127 -1.98 18.98 4.76
CA ALA A 127 -2.83 19.06 5.94
C ALA A 127 -4.28 19.38 5.57
N ALA A 128 -4.52 20.24 4.58
CA ALA A 128 -5.86 20.53 4.08
C ALA A 128 -6.51 19.29 3.46
N ALA A 129 -5.78 18.53 2.64
CA ALA A 129 -6.29 17.30 2.02
C ALA A 129 -6.64 16.22 3.06
N LEU A 130 -5.75 15.96 4.02
CA LEU A 130 -6.00 14.98 5.09
C LEU A 130 -7.17 15.41 5.98
N LYS A 131 -7.24 16.70 6.36
CA LYS A 131 -8.34 17.26 7.16
C LYS A 131 -9.70 17.11 6.47
N ALA A 132 -9.76 17.24 5.14
CA ALA A 132 -11.00 17.09 4.38
C ALA A 132 -11.54 15.65 4.42
N ASN A 133 -10.68 14.65 4.66
CA ASN A 133 -11.06 13.25 4.75
C ASN A 133 -11.28 12.76 6.18
N PHE A 134 -10.50 13.24 7.16
CA PHE A 134 -10.60 12.80 8.56
C PHE A 134 -11.69 13.51 9.37
N THR A 135 -12.95 13.44 8.90
CA THR A 135 -14.13 13.98 9.59
C THR A 135 -14.91 12.89 10.32
N ALA A 136 -15.65 13.24 11.39
CA ALA A 136 -16.47 12.24 12.10
C ALA A 136 -17.55 11.61 11.21
N GLU A 137 -18.13 12.39 10.31
CA GLU A 137 -19.14 11.90 9.37
C GLU A 137 -18.56 10.83 8.44
N LYS A 138 -17.39 11.08 7.85
CA LYS A 138 -16.73 10.11 6.99
C LYS A 138 -16.28 8.88 7.78
N VAL A 139 -15.77 9.04 9.00
CA VAL A 139 -15.45 7.90 9.88
C VAL A 139 -16.70 7.04 10.16
N ALA A 140 -17.85 7.66 10.41
CA ALA A 140 -19.10 6.93 10.61
C ALA A 140 -19.49 6.11 9.37
N GLY A 141 -19.24 6.64 8.16
CA GLY A 141 -19.45 5.89 6.93
C GLY A 141 -18.49 4.70 6.75
N GLU A 142 -17.19 4.86 7.05
CA GLU A 142 -16.24 3.74 7.04
C GLU A 142 -16.66 2.65 8.04
N LEU A 143 -17.06 3.04 9.26
CA LEU A 143 -17.57 2.09 10.26
C LEU A 143 -18.80 1.33 9.76
N ALA A 144 -19.79 2.05 9.21
CA ALA A 144 -20.99 1.44 8.65
C ALA A 144 -20.65 0.44 7.54
N TYR A 145 -19.64 0.74 6.72
CA TYR A 145 -19.15 -0.17 5.70
C TYR A 145 -18.54 -1.43 6.31
N PHE A 146 -17.56 -1.32 7.20
CA PHE A 146 -16.90 -2.47 7.84
C PHE A 146 -17.85 -3.34 8.67
N GLN A 147 -18.92 -2.76 9.23
CA GLN A 147 -19.95 -3.47 10.00
C GLN A 147 -21.04 -4.11 9.13
N GLY A 148 -21.04 -3.86 7.82
CA GLY A 148 -22.00 -4.47 6.90
C GLY A 148 -21.88 -6.00 6.86
N ALA A 149 -22.98 -6.67 6.51
CA ALA A 149 -23.01 -8.12 6.36
C ALA A 149 -21.92 -8.60 5.38
N ASP A 150 -21.24 -9.68 5.75
CA ASP A 150 -20.12 -10.30 5.00
C ASP A 150 -18.92 -9.38 4.70
N ARG A 151 -18.77 -8.27 5.44
CA ARG A 151 -17.64 -7.34 5.30
C ARG A 151 -16.57 -7.45 6.40
N THR A 152 -16.74 -8.35 7.38
CA THR A 152 -15.77 -8.56 8.47
C THR A 152 -14.36 -8.89 7.97
N ALA A 153 -14.23 -9.55 6.81
CA ALA A 153 -12.95 -9.92 6.20
C ALA A 153 -12.45 -8.90 5.15
N PHE A 154 -13.13 -7.77 4.95
CA PHE A 154 -12.75 -6.74 3.99
C PHE A 154 -11.31 -6.26 4.26
N GLU A 155 -10.51 -6.16 3.19
CA GLU A 155 -9.11 -5.71 3.21
C GLU A 155 -8.16 -6.54 4.09
N ARG A 156 -8.59 -7.71 4.56
CA ARG A 156 -7.76 -8.61 5.34
C ARG A 156 -6.77 -9.38 4.43
N PRO A 157 -5.46 -9.40 4.75
CA PRO A 157 -4.80 -8.67 5.83
C PRO A 157 -4.11 -7.37 5.36
N TYR A 158 -4.06 -7.11 4.05
CA TYR A 158 -3.19 -6.07 3.46
C TYR A 158 -3.63 -4.64 3.74
N GLY A 159 -4.83 -4.25 3.29
CA GLY A 159 -5.27 -2.86 3.42
C GLY A 159 -5.35 -2.44 4.88
N ILE A 160 -5.86 -3.32 5.74
CA ILE A 160 -5.92 -3.05 7.17
C ILE A 160 -4.53 -2.89 7.81
N ALA A 161 -3.51 -3.60 7.31
CA ALA A 161 -2.13 -3.40 7.78
C ALA A 161 -1.60 -2.00 7.43
N TRP A 162 -1.88 -1.50 6.22
CA TRP A 162 -1.54 -0.12 5.85
C TRP A 162 -2.34 0.93 6.62
N PHE A 163 -3.60 0.65 6.94
CA PHE A 163 -4.40 1.53 7.79
C PHE A 163 -3.81 1.63 9.19
N LEU A 164 -3.37 0.51 9.77
CA LEU A 164 -2.65 0.52 11.04
C LEU A 164 -1.30 1.25 10.94
N GLN A 165 -0.60 1.17 9.81
CA GLN A 165 0.59 2.01 9.61
C GLN A 165 0.23 3.51 9.59
N LEU A 166 -0.87 3.92 8.94
CA LEU A 166 -1.34 5.31 8.95
C LEU A 166 -1.59 5.82 10.37
N THR A 167 -2.29 5.05 11.20
CA THR A 167 -2.56 5.47 12.58
C THR A 167 -1.31 5.40 13.47
N ALA A 168 -0.35 4.50 13.16
CA ALA A 168 0.96 4.51 13.79
C ALA A 168 1.75 5.80 13.49
N GLU A 169 1.77 6.27 12.23
CA GLU A 169 2.41 7.57 11.90
C GLU A 169 1.77 8.73 12.67
N LEU A 170 0.44 8.79 12.70
CA LEU A 170 -0.27 9.86 13.41
C LEU A 170 0.07 9.84 14.91
N ARG A 171 0.23 8.65 15.49
CA ARG A 171 0.62 8.49 16.89
C ARG A 171 2.05 8.96 17.16
N ASP A 172 2.98 8.63 16.26
CA ASP A 172 4.37 9.11 16.36
C ASP A 172 4.43 10.65 16.28
N ILE A 173 3.68 11.26 15.35
CA ILE A 173 3.60 12.73 15.22
C ILE A 173 2.92 13.36 16.45
N ALA A 174 1.85 12.74 16.95
CA ALA A 174 1.10 13.21 18.12
C ALA A 174 1.94 13.23 19.41
N ASN A 175 2.96 12.38 19.52
CA ASN A 175 3.90 12.36 20.63
C ASN A 175 4.92 13.51 20.59
N GLY A 176 5.01 14.24 19.47
CA GLY A 176 5.84 15.42 19.32
C GLY A 176 5.25 16.68 19.96
N THR A 177 5.72 17.84 19.51
CA THR A 177 5.24 19.16 19.97
C THR A 177 4.86 20.05 18.78
N GLY A 178 4.13 21.14 19.04
CA GLY A 178 3.75 22.13 18.02
C GLY A 178 2.47 21.80 17.25
N GLY A 179 2.21 22.58 16.19
CA GLY A 179 0.93 22.53 15.46
C GLY A 179 0.65 21.17 14.79
N LYS A 180 1.68 20.51 14.24
CA LYS A 180 1.53 19.18 13.63
C LYS A 180 1.12 18.13 14.66
N ALA A 181 1.70 18.15 15.86
CA ALA A 181 1.35 17.22 16.94
C ALA A 181 -0.11 17.38 17.37
N GLU A 182 -0.61 18.61 17.54
CA GLU A 182 -2.01 18.86 17.90
C GLU A 182 -2.99 18.44 16.78
N GLN A 183 -2.62 18.66 15.52
CA GLN A 183 -3.42 18.18 14.38
C GLN A 183 -3.45 16.64 14.30
N ALA A 184 -2.31 15.99 14.48
CA ALA A 184 -2.21 14.53 14.46
C ALA A 184 -3.00 13.89 15.60
N LYS A 185 -2.99 14.47 16.82
CA LYS A 185 -3.85 14.04 17.94
C LYS A 185 -5.34 14.07 17.56
N LEU A 186 -5.77 15.18 16.94
CA LEU A 186 -7.16 15.33 16.49
C LEU A 186 -7.53 14.28 15.44
N TRP A 187 -6.70 14.09 14.41
CA TRP A 187 -6.97 13.12 13.34
C TRP A 187 -6.94 11.68 13.85
N LEU A 188 -5.97 11.33 14.70
CA LEU A 188 -5.89 10.02 15.33
C LEU A 188 -7.14 9.73 16.16
N ALA A 189 -7.59 10.68 16.98
CA ALA A 189 -8.82 10.53 17.77
C ALA A 189 -10.07 10.32 16.89
N ARG A 190 -10.10 10.89 15.67
CA ARG A 190 -11.18 10.64 14.70
C ARG A 190 -11.12 9.24 14.12
N LEU A 191 -9.94 8.73 13.79
CA LEU A 191 -9.76 7.41 13.17
C LEU A 191 -9.81 6.24 14.17
N GLN A 192 -9.60 6.51 15.46
CA GLN A 192 -9.52 5.50 16.52
C GLN A 192 -10.73 4.54 16.60
N PRO A 193 -11.99 4.95 16.35
CA PRO A 193 -13.12 4.01 16.30
C PRO A 193 -12.96 2.95 15.20
N LEU A 194 -12.52 3.34 14.00
CA LEU A 194 -12.26 2.41 12.89
C LEU A 194 -11.06 1.50 13.20
N GLU A 195 -10.00 2.07 13.77
CA GLU A 195 -8.84 1.30 14.28
C GLU A 195 -9.27 0.22 15.27
N THR A 196 -10.11 0.58 16.24
CA THR A 196 -10.60 -0.35 17.26
C THR A 196 -11.40 -1.50 16.64
N LEU A 197 -12.29 -1.21 15.68
CA LEU A 197 -13.06 -2.22 14.96
C LEU A 197 -12.15 -3.17 14.16
N ILE A 198 -11.19 -2.62 13.42
CA ILE A 198 -10.22 -3.39 12.61
C ILE A 198 -9.37 -4.29 13.52
N VAL A 199 -8.84 -3.76 14.63
CA VAL A 199 -8.03 -4.53 15.58
C VAL A 199 -8.84 -5.66 16.21
N GLY A 200 -10.10 -5.40 16.59
CA GLY A 200 -11.01 -6.45 17.06
C GLY A 200 -11.17 -7.59 16.05
N ASN A 201 -11.43 -7.25 14.79
CA ASN A 201 -11.55 -8.24 13.70
C ASN A 201 -10.25 -9.03 13.48
N ILE A 202 -9.08 -8.40 13.63
CA ILE A 202 -7.78 -9.07 13.54
C ILE A 202 -7.62 -10.07 14.70
N LYS A 203 -7.88 -9.64 15.94
CA LYS A 203 -7.79 -10.49 17.15
C LYS A 203 -8.76 -11.68 17.07
N ASP A 204 -9.94 -11.49 16.49
CA ASP A 204 -10.90 -12.57 16.26
C ASP A 204 -10.49 -13.53 15.14
N TRP A 205 -9.73 -13.07 14.16
CA TRP A 205 -9.31 -13.86 13.00
C TRP A 205 -8.04 -14.67 13.27
N LEU A 206 -7.01 -14.07 13.89
CA LEU A 206 -5.68 -14.68 14.05
C LEU A 206 -5.72 -16.08 14.68
N PRO A 207 -6.49 -16.35 15.76
CA PRO A 207 -6.57 -17.68 16.36
C PRO A 207 -7.11 -18.74 15.39
N LYS A 208 -7.97 -18.35 14.44
CA LYS A 208 -8.62 -19.25 13.47
C LYS A 208 -7.72 -19.59 12.27
N LEU A 209 -6.61 -18.88 12.09
CA LEU A 209 -5.68 -19.12 10.99
C LEU A 209 -4.82 -20.36 11.30
N ALA A 210 -5.06 -21.43 10.53
CA ALA A 210 -4.37 -22.72 10.67
C ALA A 210 -3.03 -22.78 9.92
N TYR A 211 -2.86 -21.98 8.86
CA TYR A 211 -1.68 -21.99 8.00
C TYR A 211 -1.23 -20.57 7.66
N PRO A 212 0.08 -20.32 7.50
CA PRO A 212 0.55 -19.07 6.93
C PRO A 212 0.16 -18.97 5.45
N VAL A 213 -0.02 -17.74 4.97
CA VAL A 213 -0.25 -17.46 3.54
C VAL A 213 1.04 -16.90 2.96
N ARG A 214 1.69 -17.66 2.08
CA ARG A 214 3.08 -17.39 1.62
C ARG A 214 3.19 -16.75 0.25
N LEU A 215 2.09 -16.55 -0.47
CA LEU A 215 2.08 -15.96 -1.82
C LEU A 215 2.63 -14.53 -1.84
N GLY A 216 3.19 -14.03 -2.95
CA GLY A 216 3.82 -12.70 -3.00
C GLY A 216 2.89 -11.52 -3.26
N THR A 217 1.60 -11.62 -2.89
CA THR A 217 0.59 -10.57 -3.10
C THR A 217 -0.23 -10.28 -1.83
N HIS A 218 -1.33 -9.53 -1.94
CA HIS A 218 -2.09 -8.94 -0.83
C HIS A 218 -2.40 -9.89 0.34
N ASN A 219 -2.71 -11.16 0.09
CA ASN A 219 -3.09 -12.08 1.15
C ASN A 219 -1.92 -12.58 2.01
N GLN A 220 -0.68 -12.19 1.72
CA GLN A 220 0.53 -12.67 2.38
C GLN A 220 0.56 -12.32 3.87
N SER A 221 0.69 -13.33 4.73
CA SER A 221 0.52 -13.16 6.17
C SER A 221 1.72 -12.48 6.84
N ALA A 222 2.96 -12.80 6.44
CA ALA A 222 4.14 -12.31 7.14
C ALA A 222 4.35 -10.78 6.99
N PHE A 223 4.05 -10.23 5.80
CA PHE A 223 4.07 -8.77 5.61
C PHE A 223 3.08 -8.07 6.54
N ALA A 224 1.81 -8.48 6.53
CA ALA A 224 0.80 -7.87 7.38
C ALA A 224 1.12 -8.05 8.87
N PHE A 225 1.62 -9.21 9.29
CA PHE A 225 1.99 -9.48 10.67
C PHE A 225 3.14 -8.59 11.14
N GLY A 226 4.15 -8.36 10.28
CA GLY A 226 5.23 -7.41 10.58
C GLY A 226 4.69 -6.02 10.86
N LEU A 227 3.77 -5.54 10.01
CA LEU A 227 3.13 -4.22 10.19
C LEU A 227 2.18 -4.18 11.39
N PHE A 228 1.53 -5.28 11.76
CA PHE A 228 0.72 -5.37 12.98
C PHE A 228 1.58 -5.26 14.24
N LEU A 229 2.73 -5.93 14.28
CA LEU A 229 3.70 -5.79 15.38
C LEU A 229 4.23 -4.36 15.47
N ASP A 230 4.55 -3.78 14.32
CA ASP A 230 4.98 -2.39 14.24
C ASP A 230 3.91 -1.46 14.81
N TRP A 231 2.64 -1.60 14.43
CA TRP A 231 1.56 -0.80 15.02
C TRP A 231 1.40 -1.06 16.53
N ALA A 232 1.41 -2.33 16.97
CA ALA A 232 1.18 -2.71 18.35
C ALA A 232 2.24 -2.12 19.30
N ALA A 233 3.49 -2.02 18.85
CA ALA A 233 4.56 -1.36 19.60
C ALA A 233 4.28 0.13 19.85
N ARG A 234 3.66 0.84 18.90
CA ARG A 234 3.34 2.27 19.04
C ARG A 234 2.02 2.49 19.77
N SER A 235 1.02 1.63 19.55
CA SER A 235 -0.29 1.74 20.22
C SER A 235 -0.29 1.23 21.66
N GLY A 236 0.69 0.39 22.03
CA GLY A 236 0.76 -0.27 23.32
C GLY A 236 -0.17 -1.48 23.44
N ASP A 237 -0.73 -1.98 22.33
CA ASP A 237 -1.62 -3.15 22.33
C ASP A 237 -0.83 -4.46 22.50
N ARG A 238 -0.57 -4.80 23.77
CA ARG A 238 0.17 -6.01 24.15
C ARG A 238 -0.52 -7.30 23.75
N GLU A 239 -1.85 -7.31 23.68
CA GLU A 239 -2.61 -8.49 23.30
C GLU A 239 -2.41 -8.82 21.82
N LEU A 240 -2.55 -7.83 20.93
CA LEU A 240 -2.29 -8.07 19.51
C LEU A 240 -0.82 -8.44 19.28
N ALA A 241 0.12 -7.78 19.96
CA ALA A 241 1.54 -8.12 19.86
C ALA A 241 1.80 -9.59 20.24
N ALA A 242 1.23 -10.07 21.35
CA ALA A 242 1.36 -11.44 21.80
C ALA A 242 0.74 -12.44 20.80
N LEU A 243 -0.48 -12.17 20.31
CA LEU A 243 -1.16 -13.03 19.33
C LEU A 243 -0.36 -13.16 18.03
N VAL A 244 0.13 -12.04 17.49
CA VAL A 244 0.91 -12.05 16.25
C VAL A 244 2.26 -12.73 16.47
N ARG A 245 2.95 -12.47 17.59
CA ARG A 245 4.22 -13.13 17.93
C ARG A 245 4.06 -14.64 18.04
N GLU A 246 3.07 -15.11 18.80
CA GLU A 246 2.79 -16.54 18.97
C GLU A 246 2.48 -17.21 17.63
N LYS A 247 1.58 -16.60 16.84
CA LYS A 247 1.19 -17.14 15.52
C LYS A 247 2.39 -17.19 14.57
N SER A 248 3.22 -16.15 14.53
CA SER A 248 4.42 -16.08 13.71
C SER A 248 5.43 -17.18 14.06
N LEU A 249 5.71 -17.36 15.35
CA LEU A 249 6.60 -18.43 15.83
C LEU A 249 6.03 -19.82 15.53
N SER A 250 4.72 -20.02 15.70
CA SER A 250 4.06 -21.30 15.39
C SER A 250 4.17 -21.69 13.91
N PHE A 251 4.16 -20.69 13.01
CA PHE A 251 4.22 -20.91 11.57
C PHE A 251 5.63 -21.07 11.03
N HIS A 252 6.57 -20.29 11.55
CA HIS A 252 7.84 -20.04 10.85
C HIS A 252 9.09 -20.46 11.64
N ARG A 253 8.98 -20.79 12.94
CA ARG A 253 10.15 -21.18 13.75
C ARG A 253 10.88 -22.40 13.19
N GLN A 254 10.18 -23.31 12.51
CA GLN A 254 10.74 -24.53 11.95
C GLN A 254 11.02 -24.43 10.43
N ASP A 255 10.74 -23.29 9.80
CA ASP A 255 11.01 -23.11 8.38
C ASP A 255 12.52 -23.22 8.11
N ARG A 256 12.87 -23.89 7.01
CA ARG A 256 14.24 -24.09 6.53
C ARG A 256 14.25 -24.04 5.01
N ASP A 257 15.42 -23.76 4.44
CA ASP A 257 15.67 -23.86 2.99
C ASP A 257 14.57 -23.19 2.15
N CYS A 258 14.24 -21.93 2.47
CA CYS A 258 13.14 -21.24 1.80
C CYS A 258 13.35 -21.24 0.27
N PRO A 259 12.35 -21.63 -0.53
CA PRO A 259 12.52 -21.92 -1.95
C PRO A 259 12.60 -20.65 -2.80
N MET A 260 13.71 -19.91 -2.68
CA MET A 260 13.98 -18.67 -3.44
C MET A 260 13.90 -18.88 -4.96
N ALA A 261 14.10 -20.11 -5.45
CA ALA A 261 13.97 -20.45 -6.86
C ALA A 261 12.55 -20.27 -7.43
N TYR A 262 11.53 -20.12 -6.58
CA TYR A 262 10.14 -19.88 -7.01
C TYR A 262 9.75 -18.40 -7.03
N GLU A 263 10.62 -17.50 -6.57
CA GLU A 263 10.38 -16.06 -6.61
C GLU A 263 11.36 -15.33 -7.56
N PRO A 264 10.87 -14.39 -8.39
CA PRO A 264 9.51 -13.86 -8.40
C PRO A 264 8.49 -14.74 -9.15
N SER A 265 7.25 -14.75 -8.66
CA SER A 265 6.07 -15.03 -9.48
C SER A 265 5.65 -13.79 -10.27
N GLY A 266 4.92 -13.96 -11.38
CA GLY A 266 4.69 -12.91 -12.37
C GLY A 266 3.90 -11.68 -11.90
N GLU A 267 3.27 -11.72 -10.72
CA GLU A 267 2.51 -10.61 -10.14
C GLU A 267 2.94 -10.28 -8.70
N ASP A 268 4.10 -10.78 -8.27
CA ASP A 268 4.58 -10.55 -6.91
C ASP A 268 4.93 -9.07 -6.71
N PHE A 269 4.48 -8.50 -5.59
CA PHE A 269 5.02 -7.24 -5.03
C PHE A 269 5.61 -7.45 -3.63
N LEU A 270 5.56 -8.67 -3.11
CA LEU A 270 6.15 -9.10 -1.84
C LEU A 270 6.94 -10.39 -2.07
N SER A 271 8.16 -10.47 -1.51
CA SER A 271 8.93 -11.72 -1.54
C SER A 271 8.35 -12.71 -0.53
N SER A 272 8.13 -13.95 -0.95
CA SER A 272 7.59 -15.01 -0.09
C SER A 272 8.53 -15.32 1.06
N CYS A 273 9.83 -15.39 0.76
CA CYS A 273 10.85 -15.73 1.74
C CYS A 273 11.32 -14.51 2.56
N LEU A 274 11.62 -13.39 1.91
CA LEU A 274 12.18 -12.24 2.61
C LEU A 274 11.17 -11.57 3.54
N MET A 275 9.87 -11.63 3.25
CA MET A 275 8.85 -11.13 4.18
C MET A 275 8.75 -12.00 5.44
N VAL A 276 8.97 -13.31 5.33
CA VAL A 276 9.08 -14.19 6.51
C VAL A 276 10.32 -13.84 7.31
N ALA A 277 11.49 -13.68 6.67
CA ALA A 277 12.70 -13.27 7.37
C ALA A 277 12.54 -11.89 8.06
N ASP A 278 11.94 -10.91 7.38
CA ASP A 278 11.65 -9.58 7.93
C ASP A 278 10.63 -9.62 9.09
N LEU A 279 9.63 -10.52 9.06
CA LEU A 279 8.77 -10.76 10.21
C LEU A 279 9.57 -11.37 11.37
N MET A 280 10.37 -12.40 11.10
CA MET A 280 11.02 -13.19 12.14
C MET A 280 12.02 -12.38 12.96
N ARG A 281 12.68 -11.37 12.38
CA ARG A 281 13.52 -10.44 13.14
C ARG A 281 12.77 -9.60 14.18
N ARG A 282 11.45 -9.46 14.07
CA ARG A 282 10.61 -8.73 15.05
C ARG A 282 10.18 -9.62 16.21
N VAL A 283 10.24 -10.94 16.06
CA VAL A 283 9.72 -11.91 17.03
C VAL A 283 10.80 -12.78 17.69
N MET A 284 12.03 -12.75 17.18
CA MET A 284 13.19 -13.43 17.75
C MET A 284 14.19 -12.41 18.29
N ASP A 285 14.96 -12.80 19.30
CA ASP A 285 16.15 -12.01 19.69
C ASP A 285 17.25 -12.11 18.61
N GLY A 286 18.25 -11.23 18.66
CA GLY A 286 19.26 -11.12 17.59
C GLY A 286 20.09 -12.39 17.37
N ASP A 287 20.44 -13.11 18.43
CA ASP A 287 21.24 -14.34 18.35
C ASP A 287 20.41 -15.54 17.89
N GLU A 288 19.17 -15.66 18.37
CA GLU A 288 18.17 -16.63 17.90
C GLU A 288 17.90 -16.41 16.41
N TYR A 289 17.63 -15.16 16.02
CA TYR A 289 17.35 -14.78 14.65
C TYR A 289 18.53 -15.09 13.72
N ALA A 290 19.76 -14.75 14.12
CA ALA A 290 20.95 -15.01 13.29
C ALA A 290 21.14 -16.50 13.00
N ARG A 291 20.91 -17.38 14.00
CA ARG A 291 20.97 -18.84 13.84
C ARG A 291 19.80 -19.37 13.00
N TRP A 292 18.59 -18.89 13.25
CA TRP A 292 17.41 -19.26 12.48
C TRP A 292 17.58 -18.88 11.00
N LEU A 293 18.09 -17.67 10.72
CA LEU A 293 18.32 -17.18 9.36
C LEU A 293 19.31 -18.06 8.59
N SER A 294 20.35 -18.61 9.24
CA SER A 294 21.28 -19.54 8.60
C SER A 294 20.61 -20.84 8.15
N ALA A 295 19.57 -21.29 8.86
CA ALA A 295 18.81 -22.48 8.47
C ALA A 295 17.71 -22.14 7.44
N PHE A 296 17.12 -20.95 7.54
CA PHE A 296 16.03 -20.50 6.67
C PHE A 296 16.53 -20.08 5.27
N LEU A 297 17.64 -19.36 5.20
CA LEU A 297 18.28 -18.87 3.96
C LEU A 297 19.79 -19.17 4.01
N PRO A 298 20.22 -20.44 3.82
CA PRO A 298 21.61 -20.84 3.96
C PRO A 298 22.56 -20.28 2.90
N ASN A 299 22.02 -19.76 1.79
CA ASN A 299 22.79 -19.32 0.62
C ASN A 299 23.04 -17.80 0.59
N ILE A 300 22.79 -17.07 1.68
CA ILE A 300 23.15 -15.65 1.76
C ILE A 300 24.68 -15.53 1.71
N PRO A 301 25.27 -14.81 0.75
CA PRO A 301 26.72 -14.68 0.66
C PRO A 301 27.31 -13.90 1.83
N GLU A 302 28.59 -14.14 2.09
CA GLU A 302 29.40 -13.50 3.14
C GLU A 302 30.52 -12.63 2.56
N ASP A 303 30.58 -12.48 1.24
CA ASP A 303 31.65 -11.81 0.49
C ASP A 303 31.32 -10.35 0.11
N GLY A 304 30.13 -9.86 0.45
CA GLY A 304 29.65 -8.52 0.10
C GLY A 304 29.01 -8.41 -1.27
N SER A 305 28.86 -9.50 -2.03
CA SER A 305 28.13 -9.50 -3.31
C SER A 305 26.65 -9.15 -3.11
N GLY A 306 26.08 -8.40 -4.05
CA GLY A 306 24.68 -7.96 -4.03
C GLY A 306 23.79 -8.64 -5.07
N ASP A 307 24.37 -9.35 -6.03
CA ASP A 307 23.69 -9.92 -7.21
C ASP A 307 23.26 -11.38 -7.03
N TRP A 308 23.45 -11.96 -5.83
CA TRP A 308 22.97 -13.30 -5.48
C TRP A 308 21.43 -13.41 -5.49
N LEU A 309 20.73 -12.27 -5.35
CA LEU A 309 19.29 -12.14 -5.55
C LEU A 309 19.04 -11.26 -6.77
N ALA A 310 18.47 -11.85 -7.82
CA ALA A 310 18.16 -11.12 -9.04
C ALA A 310 17.03 -10.10 -8.82
N VAL A 311 17.22 -8.90 -9.35
CA VAL A 311 16.20 -7.84 -9.44
C VAL A 311 15.03 -8.32 -10.30
N GLY A 312 13.80 -8.05 -9.86
CA GLY A 312 12.58 -8.35 -10.61
C GLY A 312 12.53 -7.55 -11.90
N ILE A 313 12.13 -8.19 -13.00
CA ILE A 313 12.11 -7.59 -14.34
C ILE A 313 10.67 -7.25 -14.72
N VAL A 314 10.43 -5.98 -15.06
CA VAL A 314 9.13 -5.49 -15.58
C VAL A 314 9.24 -5.29 -17.08
N ASN A 315 8.59 -6.15 -17.85
CA ASN A 315 8.59 -6.05 -19.31
C ASN A 315 7.54 -5.05 -19.84
N ASP A 316 6.44 -4.86 -19.11
CA ASP A 316 5.39 -3.89 -19.45
C ASP A 316 4.94 -3.16 -18.17
N PRO A 317 5.39 -1.92 -17.94
CA PRO A 317 4.99 -1.14 -16.77
C PRO A 317 3.56 -0.57 -16.85
N THR A 318 2.87 -0.71 -18.00
CA THR A 318 1.48 -0.26 -18.17
C THR A 318 0.47 -1.30 -17.67
N ASP A 319 0.88 -2.56 -17.57
CA ASP A 319 0.06 -3.63 -17.01
C ASP A 319 0.03 -3.55 -15.48
N GLY A 320 -1.18 -3.40 -14.91
CA GLY A 320 -1.39 -3.24 -13.49
C GLY A 320 -0.96 -4.42 -12.61
N LYS A 321 -0.75 -5.60 -13.19
CA LYS A 321 -0.23 -6.78 -12.50
C LYS A 321 1.26 -6.94 -12.68
N LEU A 322 1.80 -6.72 -13.87
CA LEU A 322 3.25 -6.87 -14.10
C LEU A 322 4.06 -5.78 -13.38
N VAL A 323 3.52 -4.57 -13.25
CA VAL A 323 4.14 -3.47 -12.50
C VAL A 323 4.33 -3.78 -11.01
N HIS A 324 3.65 -4.81 -10.47
CA HIS A 324 3.87 -5.26 -9.09
C HIS A 324 5.33 -5.61 -8.80
N LEU A 325 6.07 -6.09 -9.80
CA LEU A 325 7.48 -6.46 -9.65
C LEU A 325 8.39 -5.26 -9.34
N ASP A 326 8.01 -4.03 -9.68
CA ASP A 326 8.70 -2.83 -9.20
C ASP A 326 8.52 -2.66 -7.69
N GLY A 327 7.32 -2.93 -7.18
CA GLY A 327 7.04 -2.97 -5.75
C GLY A 327 7.71 -4.15 -5.05
N LEU A 328 7.90 -5.28 -5.74
CA LEU A 328 8.70 -6.39 -5.23
C LEU A 328 10.15 -5.96 -4.97
N ASN A 329 10.75 -5.21 -5.90
CA ASN A 329 12.10 -4.70 -5.71
C ASN A 329 12.16 -3.78 -4.47
N LEU A 330 11.24 -2.84 -4.32
CA LEU A 330 11.18 -2.01 -3.11
C LEU A 330 10.97 -2.83 -1.83
N SER A 331 10.09 -3.83 -1.86
CA SER A 331 9.80 -4.66 -0.69
C SER A 331 10.96 -5.56 -0.29
N ARG A 332 11.68 -6.12 -1.27
CA ARG A 332 12.94 -6.82 -1.04
C ARG A 332 13.96 -5.88 -0.43
N ALA A 333 14.09 -4.64 -0.91
CA ALA A 333 15.05 -3.67 -0.41
C ALA A 333 14.90 -3.42 1.11
N TRP A 334 13.69 -3.05 1.57
CA TRP A 334 13.51 -2.80 3.01
C TRP A 334 13.59 -4.08 3.84
N ALA A 335 13.19 -5.24 3.30
CA ALA A 335 13.30 -6.51 4.02
C ALA A 335 14.76 -6.88 4.24
N LEU A 336 15.60 -6.73 3.21
CA LEU A 336 17.04 -6.96 3.29
C LEU A 336 17.71 -6.02 4.30
N GLU A 337 17.34 -4.73 4.31
CA GLU A 337 17.81 -3.79 5.34
C GLU A 337 17.34 -4.19 6.75
N GLY A 338 16.09 -4.61 6.87
CA GLY A 338 15.51 -5.13 8.11
C GLY A 338 16.30 -6.33 8.62
N MET A 339 16.49 -7.34 7.78
CA MET A 339 17.29 -8.53 8.08
C MET A 339 18.69 -8.15 8.56
N ALA A 340 19.40 -7.28 7.82
CA ALA A 340 20.74 -6.83 8.18
C ALA A 340 20.78 -6.08 9.52
N SER A 341 19.74 -5.30 9.85
CA SER A 341 19.67 -4.54 11.10
C SER A 341 19.54 -5.42 12.35
N ALA A 342 18.98 -6.62 12.22
CA ALA A 342 18.77 -7.55 13.32
C ALA A 342 19.94 -8.53 13.55
N LEU A 343 20.88 -8.61 12.61
CA LEU A 343 22.07 -9.45 12.76
C LEU A 343 23.11 -8.80 13.68
N PRO A 344 23.94 -9.57 14.41
CA PRO A 344 25.07 -9.05 15.16
C PRO A 344 26.00 -8.19 14.28
N ALA A 345 26.62 -7.14 14.85
CA ALA A 345 27.42 -6.18 14.08
C ALA A 345 28.56 -6.82 13.26
N GLY A 346 29.11 -7.95 13.72
CA GLY A 346 30.17 -8.71 13.05
C GLY A 346 29.70 -9.84 12.14
N ASP A 347 28.40 -10.01 11.91
CA ASP A 347 27.87 -11.05 11.02
C ASP A 347 28.22 -10.74 9.55
N ALA A 348 28.93 -11.67 8.90
CA ALA A 348 29.49 -11.46 7.55
C ALA A 348 28.41 -11.30 6.47
N ARG A 349 27.20 -11.81 6.69
CA ARG A 349 26.07 -11.70 5.73
C ARG A 349 25.57 -10.27 5.58
N ARG A 350 25.82 -9.40 6.56
CA ARG A 350 25.32 -8.01 6.56
C ARG A 350 25.74 -7.23 5.31
N ALA A 351 26.98 -7.41 4.85
CA ALA A 351 27.49 -6.69 3.68
C ALA A 351 26.69 -7.05 2.42
N SER A 352 26.49 -8.35 2.16
CA SER A 352 25.75 -8.83 1.00
C SER A 352 24.25 -8.46 1.06
N LEU A 353 23.63 -8.52 2.24
CA LEU A 353 22.25 -8.07 2.43
C LEU A 353 22.08 -6.60 2.08
N LEU A 354 22.96 -5.72 2.58
CA LEU A 354 22.91 -4.28 2.30
C LEU A 354 23.25 -3.95 0.84
N ALA A 355 24.19 -4.66 0.22
CA ALA A 355 24.50 -4.50 -1.20
C ALA A 355 23.29 -4.84 -2.09
N SER A 356 22.61 -5.95 -1.76
CA SER A 356 21.40 -6.39 -2.48
C SER A 356 20.25 -5.41 -2.25
N ALA A 357 20.08 -4.93 -1.01
CA ALA A 357 19.05 -3.95 -0.68
C ALA A 357 19.18 -2.70 -1.55
N ARG A 358 20.41 -2.23 -1.76
CA ARG A 358 20.69 -1.07 -2.62
C ARG A 358 20.30 -1.33 -4.08
N LEU A 359 20.69 -2.46 -4.67
CA LEU A 359 20.36 -2.80 -6.06
C LEU A 359 18.84 -2.83 -6.29
N HIS A 360 18.12 -3.50 -5.40
CA HIS A 360 16.67 -3.58 -5.47
C HIS A 360 15.99 -2.22 -5.21
N GLY A 361 16.45 -1.47 -4.21
CA GLY A 361 15.90 -0.16 -3.86
C GLY A 361 16.07 0.85 -4.99
N ASP A 362 17.28 0.93 -5.57
CA ASP A 362 17.60 1.82 -6.70
C ASP A 362 16.73 1.48 -7.92
N SER A 363 16.56 0.18 -8.23
CA SER A 363 15.71 -0.26 -9.35
C SER A 363 14.24 0.08 -9.15
N GLY A 364 13.67 -0.23 -7.98
CA GLY A 364 12.26 0.03 -7.70
C GLY A 364 11.95 1.53 -7.59
N GLU A 365 12.89 2.32 -7.06
CA GLU A 365 12.76 3.78 -7.01
C GLU A 365 12.76 4.41 -8.41
N GLN A 366 13.63 3.93 -9.30
CA GLN A 366 13.66 4.40 -10.68
C GLN A 366 12.30 4.21 -11.36
N ALA A 367 11.62 3.09 -11.08
CA ALA A 367 10.29 2.81 -11.63
C ALA A 367 9.21 3.80 -11.15
N VAL A 368 9.29 4.30 -9.91
CA VAL A 368 8.33 5.31 -9.39
C VAL A 368 8.36 6.61 -10.20
N ARG A 369 9.45 6.90 -10.91
CA ARG A 369 9.61 8.10 -11.74
C ARG A 369 9.03 7.93 -13.15
N THR A 370 8.42 6.79 -13.49
CA THR A 370 7.85 6.52 -14.81
C THR A 370 6.36 6.94 -14.91
N PRO A 371 5.89 7.42 -16.07
CA PRO A 371 4.55 8.02 -16.27
C PRO A 371 3.38 7.03 -16.31
N HIS A 372 3.38 5.95 -15.53
CA HIS A 372 2.37 4.89 -15.64
C HIS A 372 1.44 4.83 -14.42
N TYR A 373 0.15 5.14 -14.64
CA TYR A 373 -0.88 5.18 -13.60
C TYR A 373 -1.04 3.83 -12.85
N SER A 374 -0.81 2.72 -13.54
CA SER A 374 -0.84 1.34 -13.02
C SER A 374 0.03 1.12 -11.79
N GLY A 375 1.23 1.71 -11.76
CA GLY A 375 2.15 1.64 -10.61
C GLY A 375 2.15 2.90 -9.74
N SER A 376 1.89 4.07 -10.33
CA SER A 376 2.14 5.34 -9.65
C SER A 376 1.32 5.52 -8.37
N HIS A 377 0.10 4.99 -8.32
CA HIS A 377 -0.82 5.25 -7.21
C HIS A 377 -0.43 4.62 -5.85
N TRP A 378 0.46 3.63 -5.82
CA TRP A 378 0.89 2.95 -4.59
C TRP A 378 2.41 2.82 -4.45
N LEU A 379 3.19 2.72 -5.54
CA LEU A 379 4.64 2.51 -5.49
C LEU A 379 5.40 3.61 -4.72
N ALA A 380 4.92 4.85 -4.78
CA ALA A 380 5.51 5.96 -4.03
C ALA A 380 5.48 5.73 -2.50
N SER A 381 4.46 5.00 -2.00
CA SER A 381 4.41 4.60 -0.59
C SER A 381 5.47 3.56 -0.25
N PHE A 382 5.71 2.57 -1.12
CA PHE A 382 6.77 1.57 -0.96
C PHE A 382 8.15 2.22 -0.98
N ALA A 383 8.39 3.15 -1.92
CA ALA A 383 9.66 3.88 -2.00
C ALA A 383 9.89 4.74 -0.76
N THR A 384 8.85 5.40 -0.27
CA THR A 384 8.92 6.18 0.97
C THR A 384 9.17 5.28 2.17
N TYR A 385 8.52 4.11 2.26
CA TYR A 385 8.73 3.14 3.34
C TYR A 385 10.20 2.72 3.43
N TRP A 386 10.81 2.40 2.29
CA TRP A 386 12.23 2.07 2.20
C TRP A 386 13.12 3.27 2.54
N ARG A 387 12.99 4.41 1.84
CA ARG A 387 13.85 5.61 2.03
C ARG A 387 13.91 6.11 3.47
N THR A 388 12.76 6.10 4.12
CA THR A 388 12.61 6.60 5.50
C THR A 388 12.83 5.49 6.54
N ARG A 389 13.21 4.28 6.09
CA ARG A 389 13.47 3.10 6.93
C ARG A 389 12.33 2.80 7.91
N ARG A 390 11.08 2.92 7.46
CA ARG A 390 9.88 2.86 8.34
C ARG A 390 9.84 1.64 9.26
N GLY A 391 10.21 0.47 8.75
CA GLY A 391 10.17 -0.79 9.47
C GLY A 391 11.37 -1.06 10.39
N ILE A 392 12.30 -0.11 10.52
CA ILE A 392 13.51 -0.24 11.35
C ILE A 392 13.47 0.90 12.37
N ASP A 393 13.31 0.57 13.65
CA ASP A 393 13.36 1.57 14.71
C ASP A 393 14.75 2.19 14.79
N ALA A 394 14.80 3.53 14.75
CA ALA A 394 16.06 4.29 14.90
C ALA A 394 16.69 4.11 16.30
N THR A 395 15.89 3.70 17.28
CA THR A 395 16.29 3.36 18.64
C THR A 395 16.23 1.85 18.78
N GLY A 396 17.34 1.15 18.52
CA GLY A 396 17.45 -0.31 18.64
C GLY A 396 17.29 -0.83 20.07
N SER A 397 16.09 -0.72 20.64
CA SER A 397 15.73 -1.28 21.93
C SER A 397 14.45 -2.07 21.76
N ASN A 398 14.61 -3.38 21.68
CA ASN A 398 13.52 -4.33 21.89
C ASN A 398 12.87 -3.98 23.25
N PRO A 399 11.59 -3.60 23.32
CA PRO A 399 10.97 -3.16 24.56
C PRO A 399 10.81 -4.27 25.61
N ASP A 400 11.12 -5.53 25.27
CA ASP A 400 11.01 -6.69 26.16
C ASP A 400 12.29 -7.57 26.17
N SER A 401 13.49 -6.96 26.19
CA SER A 401 14.71 -7.65 26.66
C SER A 401 14.75 -7.72 28.19
#